data_AF-A0A7C6E1V8-F1
#
_entry.id   AF-A0A7C6E1V8-F1
#
_cell.length_a   1.000
_cell.length_b   1.000
_cell.length_c   1.000
_cell.angle_alpha   90.00
_cell.angle_beta   90.00
_cell.angle_gamma   90.00
#
_symmetry.space_group_name_H-M   'P 1'
#
loop_
_entity.id
_entity.type
_entity.pdbx_description
1 polymer ?
#
loop_
_entity_poly.entity_id
_entity_poly.type
_entity_poly.pdbx_seq_one_letter_code
_entity_poly.pdbx_strand_id
1 'polypeptide(L)'
;MKIFHNIDNADIQRPTVVTLGVFDGLHLGHQQIMRTVVERARVVCAVPTAITFDPHPRAVLHPDSAPPLLQTLDQRLANFEVLGIEQAIVIRFDKAFATIDAESFIRKILYERLHCKEVHIGKDFAFGCGRQGNIGLLRKVGAELGFVADEVPEVQFRGRRISSSVIRELLATGNVNLARRMLGRPYGVEGVIERGARRGHTIGFPTANLRPVNRVIPRYG
;
A
#
# COMPACT_ATOMS: atom_id res chain seq x y z
N MET A 1 9.79 -10.11 -7.15
CA MET A 1 8.89 -9.06 -7.69
C MET A 1 9.73 -8.00 -8.37
N LYS A 2 9.34 -7.47 -9.54
CA LYS A 2 10.02 -6.32 -10.18
C LYS A 2 9.51 -5.00 -9.58
N ILE A 3 10.40 -4.04 -9.36
CA ILE A 3 10.05 -2.72 -8.78
C ILE A 3 10.42 -1.63 -9.78
N PHE A 4 9.47 -0.76 -10.09
CA PHE A 4 9.64 0.37 -11.00
C PHE A 4 9.37 1.68 -10.26
N HIS A 5 10.26 2.66 -10.36
CA HIS A 5 10.10 3.98 -9.70
C HIS A 5 9.48 5.05 -10.62
N ASN A 6 9.07 4.66 -11.81
CA ASN A 6 8.33 5.49 -12.74
C ASN A 6 7.45 4.60 -13.63
N ILE A 7 6.46 5.22 -14.27
CA ILE A 7 5.54 4.55 -15.21
C ILE A 7 6.05 4.54 -16.65
N ASP A 8 7.17 5.24 -16.92
CA ASP A 8 7.84 5.36 -18.22
C ASP A 8 9.01 4.37 -18.31
N ASN A 9 8.76 3.10 -18.01
CA ASN A 9 9.77 2.04 -18.06
C ASN A 9 9.35 0.96 -19.05
N ALA A 10 10.24 0.64 -20.01
CA ALA A 10 9.99 -0.32 -21.08
C ALA A 10 9.88 -1.78 -20.58
N ASP A 11 10.46 -2.09 -19.41
CA ASP A 11 10.46 -3.44 -18.82
C ASP A 11 9.18 -3.75 -18.04
N ILE A 12 8.27 -2.79 -17.90
CA ILE A 12 6.95 -3.01 -17.30
C ILE A 12 6.16 -3.99 -18.17
N GLN A 13 5.78 -5.12 -17.59
CA GLN A 13 5.06 -6.15 -18.30
C GLN A 13 3.58 -5.80 -18.45
N ARG A 14 3.02 -6.26 -19.57
CA ARG A 14 1.65 -5.96 -20.03
C ARG A 14 1.09 -7.23 -20.69
N PRO A 15 -0.24 -7.45 -20.69
CA PRO A 15 -1.26 -6.66 -20.01
C PRO A 15 -1.20 -6.79 -18.48
N THR A 16 -1.88 -5.90 -17.76
CA THR A 16 -1.86 -5.86 -16.29
C THR A 16 -3.24 -6.05 -15.66
N VAL A 17 -3.27 -6.62 -14.44
CA VAL A 17 -4.37 -6.43 -13.50
C VAL A 17 -3.82 -5.57 -12.36
N VAL A 18 -4.48 -4.45 -12.10
CA VAL A 18 -3.92 -3.36 -11.30
C VAL A 18 -4.70 -3.16 -10.01
N THR A 19 -3.99 -2.89 -8.92
CA THR A 19 -4.54 -2.14 -7.79
C THR A 19 -3.74 -0.87 -7.54
N LEU A 20 -4.39 0.14 -6.97
CA LEU A 20 -3.81 1.44 -6.67
C LEU A 20 -4.06 1.80 -5.21
N GLY A 21 -3.01 2.25 -4.52
CA GLY A 21 -3.15 2.70 -3.15
C GLY A 21 -1.84 2.97 -2.44
N VAL A 22 -1.92 3.66 -1.31
CA VAL A 22 -0.77 3.81 -0.41
C VAL A 22 -0.41 2.47 0.23
N PHE A 23 -1.41 1.66 0.57
CA PHE A 23 -1.24 0.37 1.23
C PHE A 23 -0.47 0.41 2.56
N ASP A 24 -0.48 1.54 3.28
CA ASP A 24 0.27 1.67 4.54
C ASP A 24 -0.16 0.62 5.58
N GLY A 25 0.81 -0.14 6.08
CA GLY A 25 0.61 -1.22 7.04
C GLY A 25 0.17 -2.57 6.45
N LEU A 26 -0.19 -2.67 5.16
CA LEU A 26 -0.61 -3.95 4.53
C LEU A 26 -1.59 -4.76 5.42
N HIS A 27 -2.62 -4.10 5.95
CA HIS A 27 -3.60 -4.77 6.80
C HIS A 27 -4.46 -5.77 6.03
N LEU A 28 -5.28 -6.57 6.71
CA LEU A 28 -6.09 -7.62 6.07
C LEU A 28 -6.95 -7.10 4.91
N GLY A 29 -7.48 -5.89 4.99
CA GLY A 29 -8.16 -5.23 3.86
C GLY A 29 -7.27 -5.04 2.62
N HIS A 30 -6.04 -4.54 2.77
CA HIS A 30 -5.08 -4.41 1.66
C HIS A 30 -4.66 -5.77 1.12
N GLN A 31 -4.47 -6.76 2.00
CA GLN A 31 -4.13 -8.12 1.58
C GLN A 31 -5.23 -8.75 0.75
N GLN A 32 -6.51 -8.52 1.11
CA GLN A 32 -7.63 -9.00 0.31
C GLN A 32 -7.61 -8.40 -1.09
N ILE A 33 -7.36 -7.10 -1.21
CA ILE A 33 -7.25 -6.45 -2.53
C ILE A 33 -6.14 -7.09 -3.37
N MET A 34 -4.95 -7.29 -2.79
CA MET A 34 -3.82 -7.88 -3.51
C MET A 34 -4.07 -9.33 -3.90
N ARG A 35 -4.70 -10.14 -3.03
CA ARG A 35 -5.10 -11.50 -3.36
C ARG A 35 -6.08 -11.52 -4.54
N THR A 36 -7.08 -10.64 -4.53
CA THR A 36 -8.01 -10.49 -5.67
C THR A 36 -7.25 -10.16 -6.96
N VAL A 37 -6.33 -9.19 -6.93
CA VAL A 37 -5.49 -8.85 -8.09
C VAL A 37 -4.73 -10.05 -8.61
N VAL A 38 -4.08 -10.82 -7.73
CA VAL A 38 -3.28 -12.01 -8.10
C VAL A 38 -4.16 -13.11 -8.68
N GLU A 39 -5.31 -13.39 -8.07
CA GLU A 39 -6.26 -14.37 -8.56
C GLU A 39 -6.82 -13.99 -9.94
N ARG A 40 -7.22 -12.72 -10.11
CA ARG A 40 -7.76 -12.21 -11.37
C ARG A 40 -6.71 -12.17 -12.47
N ALA A 41 -5.48 -11.74 -12.16
CA ALA A 41 -4.36 -11.73 -13.09
C ALA A 41 -4.13 -13.11 -13.73
N ARG A 42 -4.23 -14.19 -12.94
CA ARG A 42 -4.14 -15.57 -13.43
C ARG A 42 -5.29 -15.93 -14.38
N VAL A 43 -6.52 -15.52 -14.06
CA VAL A 43 -7.71 -15.81 -14.88
C VAL A 43 -7.65 -15.14 -16.25
N VAL A 44 -7.14 -13.91 -16.32
CA VAL A 44 -7.10 -13.14 -17.58
C VAL A 44 -5.72 -13.13 -18.25
N CYS A 45 -4.80 -13.98 -17.81
CA CYS A 45 -3.43 -14.08 -18.34
C CYS A 45 -2.70 -12.72 -18.39
N ALA A 46 -2.71 -11.99 -17.27
CA ALA A 46 -2.09 -10.68 -17.12
C ALA A 46 -1.17 -10.65 -15.90
N VAL A 47 -0.39 -9.58 -15.74
CA VAL A 47 0.58 -9.45 -14.65
C VAL A 47 -0.05 -8.74 -13.44
N PRO A 48 -0.04 -9.35 -12.24
CA PRO A 48 -0.57 -8.71 -11.03
C PRO A 48 0.34 -7.55 -10.61
N THR A 49 -0.25 -6.35 -10.62
CA THR A 49 0.47 -5.08 -10.51
C THR A 49 -0.07 -4.23 -9.36
N ALA A 50 0.80 -3.81 -8.45
CA ALA A 50 0.45 -2.84 -7.42
C ALA A 50 1.08 -1.48 -7.73
N ILE A 51 0.25 -0.45 -7.87
CA ILE A 51 0.70 0.93 -7.96
C ILE A 51 0.63 1.55 -6.56
N THR A 52 1.76 2.07 -6.09
CA THR A 52 1.85 2.77 -4.81
C THR A 52 2.59 4.08 -4.92
N PHE A 53 2.67 4.81 -3.81
CA PHE A 53 3.17 6.17 -3.77
C PHE A 53 4.27 6.32 -2.73
N ASP A 54 5.33 7.01 -3.12
CA ASP A 54 6.38 7.48 -2.23
C ASP A 54 6.92 8.85 -2.70
N PRO A 55 6.88 9.92 -1.89
CA PRO A 55 6.36 9.96 -0.52
C PRO A 55 4.83 9.79 -0.47
N HIS A 56 4.29 9.59 0.74
CA HIS A 56 2.85 9.47 0.96
C HIS A 56 2.11 10.73 0.46
N PRO A 57 0.99 10.62 -0.31
CA PRO A 57 0.30 11.77 -0.89
C PRO A 57 -0.05 12.88 0.12
N ARG A 58 -0.55 12.49 1.29
CA ARG A 58 -0.87 13.41 2.39
C ARG A 58 0.35 14.15 2.95
N ALA A 59 1.55 13.57 2.91
CA ALA A 59 2.78 14.25 3.31
C ALA A 59 3.18 15.37 2.34
N VAL A 60 2.74 15.29 1.09
CA VAL A 60 2.99 16.31 0.05
C VAL A 60 1.91 17.38 0.06
N LEU A 61 0.64 16.98 0.17
CA LEU A 61 -0.50 17.88 0.09
C LEU A 61 -0.80 18.59 1.41
N HIS A 62 -0.60 17.90 2.53
CA HIS A 62 -0.95 18.37 3.87
C HIS A 62 0.14 17.96 4.88
N PRO A 63 1.39 18.45 4.72
CA PRO A 63 2.55 18.01 5.51
C PRO A 63 2.31 18.08 7.02
N ASP A 64 1.65 19.12 7.51
CA ASP A 64 1.39 19.34 8.94
C ASP A 64 0.41 18.33 9.55
N SER A 65 -0.37 17.61 8.73
CA SER A 65 -1.38 16.63 9.18
C SER A 65 -1.16 15.23 8.62
N ALA A 66 0.03 14.98 8.06
CA ALA A 66 0.37 13.68 7.50
C ALA A 66 0.65 12.69 8.65
N PRO A 67 -0.10 11.57 8.73
CA PRO A 67 0.15 10.59 9.77
C PRO A 67 1.51 9.93 9.54
N PRO A 68 2.22 9.52 10.61
CA PRO A 68 3.41 8.71 10.47
C PRO A 68 3.06 7.37 9.82
N LEU A 69 3.94 6.89 8.93
CA LEU A 69 3.75 5.63 8.23
C LEU A 69 3.96 4.44 9.17
N LEU A 70 3.08 3.43 9.05
CA LEU A 70 3.20 2.16 9.77
C LEU A 70 4.39 1.35 9.27
N GLN A 71 4.69 1.43 7.97
CA GLN A 71 5.78 0.68 7.35
C GLN A 71 6.69 1.59 6.54
N THR A 72 7.95 1.18 6.40
CA THR A 72 8.86 1.73 5.39
C THR A 72 8.38 1.33 3.99
N LEU A 73 8.87 2.00 2.94
CA LEU A 73 8.61 1.58 1.56
C LEU A 73 9.10 0.15 1.33
N ASP A 74 10.32 -0.18 1.78
CA ASP A 74 10.92 -1.50 1.61
C ASP A 74 10.10 -2.61 2.27
N GLN A 75 9.62 -2.38 3.51
CA GLN A 75 8.70 -3.29 4.19
C GLN A 75 7.43 -3.53 3.40
N ARG A 76 6.85 -2.46 2.85
CA ARG A 76 5.62 -2.54 2.05
C ARG A 76 5.85 -3.33 0.77
N LEU A 77 6.94 -3.08 0.05
CA LEU A 77 7.30 -3.80 -1.19
C LEU A 77 7.61 -5.27 -0.94
N ALA A 78 8.36 -5.60 0.13
CA ALA A 78 8.61 -6.99 0.52
C ALA A 78 7.30 -7.74 0.82
N ASN A 79 6.32 -7.08 1.45
CA ASN A 79 5.01 -7.69 1.69
C ASN A 79 4.16 -7.82 0.42
N PHE A 80 4.31 -6.96 -0.58
CA PHE A 80 3.63 -7.14 -1.88
C PHE A 80 4.10 -8.43 -2.55
N GLU A 81 5.41 -8.68 -2.55
CA GLU A 81 5.99 -9.90 -3.09
C GLU A 81 5.47 -11.17 -2.38
N VAL A 82 5.42 -11.15 -1.04
CA VAL A 82 4.85 -12.26 -0.26
C VAL A 82 3.39 -12.53 -0.60
N LEU A 83 2.63 -11.50 -0.99
CA LEU A 83 1.22 -11.62 -1.40
C LEU A 83 1.05 -12.04 -2.86
N GLY A 84 2.14 -12.25 -3.61
CA GLY A 84 2.12 -12.72 -4.99
C GLY A 84 2.03 -11.63 -6.04
N ILE A 85 2.22 -10.35 -5.68
CA ILE A 85 2.37 -9.29 -6.67
C ILE A 85 3.69 -9.50 -7.43
N GLU A 86 3.63 -9.44 -8.75
CA GLU A 86 4.78 -9.70 -9.62
C GLU A 86 5.50 -8.41 -10.01
N GLN A 87 4.77 -7.30 -10.10
CA GLN A 87 5.34 -5.97 -10.33
C GLN A 87 4.74 -4.89 -9.42
N ALA A 88 5.61 -4.03 -8.88
CA ALA A 88 5.22 -2.84 -8.13
C ALA A 88 5.68 -1.58 -8.86
N ILE A 89 4.78 -0.63 -9.03
CA ILE A 89 5.10 0.69 -9.60
C ILE A 89 4.97 1.72 -8.48
N VAL A 90 6.12 2.22 -8.04
CA VAL A 90 6.24 3.27 -7.03
C VAL A 90 6.25 4.61 -7.75
N ILE A 91 5.10 5.28 -7.75
CA ILE A 91 4.97 6.62 -8.31
C ILE A 91 5.50 7.64 -7.30
N ARG A 92 6.41 8.50 -7.76
CA ARG A 92 6.77 9.71 -7.01
C ARG A 92 5.56 10.63 -6.93
N PHE A 93 4.94 10.71 -5.76
CA PHE A 93 3.85 11.67 -5.56
C PHE A 93 4.45 13.03 -5.27
N ASP A 94 4.21 13.99 -6.15
CA ASP A 94 4.58 15.40 -5.97
C ASP A 94 3.41 16.30 -6.38
N LYS A 95 3.60 17.63 -6.28
CA LYS A 95 2.56 18.59 -6.63
C LYS A 95 2.17 18.52 -8.12
N ALA A 96 3.09 18.15 -9.01
CA ALA A 96 2.80 18.03 -10.44
C ALA A 96 1.97 16.77 -10.72
N PHE A 97 2.30 15.64 -10.08
CA PHE A 97 1.48 14.43 -10.16
C PHE A 97 0.08 14.64 -9.57
N ALA A 98 -0.02 15.43 -8.49
CA ALA A 98 -1.31 15.74 -7.85
C ALA A 98 -2.28 16.53 -8.74
N THR A 99 -1.82 17.21 -9.79
CA THR A 99 -2.69 17.93 -10.73
C THR A 99 -3.27 17.05 -11.83
N ILE A 100 -2.82 15.81 -11.96
CA ILE A 100 -3.34 14.86 -12.95
C ILE A 100 -4.79 14.55 -12.62
N ASP A 101 -5.69 14.89 -13.54
CA ASP A 101 -7.11 14.58 -13.43
C ASP A 101 -7.35 13.06 -13.52
N ALA A 102 -8.42 12.59 -12.87
CA ALA A 102 -8.70 11.16 -12.78
C ALA A 102 -8.96 10.47 -14.13
N GLU A 103 -9.54 11.17 -15.11
CA GLU A 103 -9.81 10.57 -16.42
C GLU A 103 -8.51 10.43 -17.22
N SER A 104 -7.64 11.45 -17.20
CA SER A 104 -6.28 11.34 -17.75
C SER A 104 -5.48 10.22 -17.09
N PHE A 105 -5.60 10.06 -15.76
CA PHE A 105 -4.95 8.93 -15.07
C PHE A 105 -5.44 7.58 -15.63
N ILE A 106 -6.75 7.43 -15.83
CA ILE A 106 -7.31 6.19 -16.40
C ILE A 106 -6.84 5.97 -17.84
N ARG A 107 -7.03 6.95 -18.72
CA ARG A 107 -6.74 6.80 -20.16
C ARG A 107 -5.24 6.65 -20.41
N LYS A 108 -4.42 7.56 -19.88
CA LYS A 108 -2.98 7.63 -20.20
C LYS A 108 -2.15 6.63 -19.42
N ILE A 109 -2.49 6.37 -18.15
CA ILE A 109 -1.67 5.52 -17.28
C ILE A 109 -2.21 4.10 -17.28
N LEU A 110 -3.47 3.88 -16.89
CA LEU A 110 -4.01 2.53 -16.78
C LEU A 110 -4.19 1.87 -18.15
N TYR A 111 -4.83 2.57 -19.09
CA TYR A 111 -5.13 1.99 -20.40
C TYR A 111 -3.93 2.03 -21.36
N GLU A 112 -3.47 3.21 -21.77
CA GLU A 112 -2.43 3.35 -22.80
C GLU A 112 -1.07 2.78 -22.36
N ARG A 113 -0.64 3.02 -21.12
CA ARG A 113 0.70 2.60 -20.66
C ARG A 113 0.72 1.20 -20.06
N LEU A 114 -0.26 0.84 -19.24
CA LEU A 114 -0.26 -0.45 -18.54
C LEU A 114 -1.07 -1.54 -19.23
N HIS A 115 -1.78 -1.21 -20.32
CA HIS A 115 -2.70 -2.11 -21.02
C HIS A 115 -3.58 -2.86 -20.02
N CYS A 116 -4.13 -2.11 -19.06
CA CYS A 116 -4.86 -2.66 -17.94
C CYS A 116 -6.08 -3.41 -18.43
N LYS A 117 -6.24 -4.66 -17.97
CA LYS A 117 -7.40 -5.52 -18.24
C LYS A 117 -8.43 -5.45 -17.13
N GLU A 118 -7.96 -5.39 -15.88
CA GLU A 118 -8.83 -5.19 -14.73
C GLU A 118 -8.19 -4.29 -13.68
N VAL A 119 -9.01 -3.45 -13.03
CA VAL A 119 -8.61 -2.62 -11.88
C VAL A 119 -9.44 -3.03 -10.67
N HIS A 120 -8.78 -3.36 -9.56
CA HIS A 120 -9.41 -3.72 -8.30
C HIS A 120 -8.98 -2.76 -7.19
N ILE A 121 -9.94 -2.02 -6.64
CA ILE A 121 -9.70 -1.02 -5.57
C ILE A 121 -10.50 -1.34 -4.33
N GLY A 122 -10.06 -0.85 -3.17
CA GLY A 122 -10.84 -0.95 -1.96
C GLY A 122 -12.09 -0.05 -2.00
N LYS A 123 -13.10 -0.42 -1.23
CA LYS A 123 -14.29 0.41 -1.03
C LYS A 123 -13.94 1.84 -0.59
N ASP A 124 -14.66 2.82 -1.12
CA ASP A 124 -14.50 4.27 -0.86
C ASP A 124 -13.13 4.83 -1.28
N PHE A 125 -12.40 4.11 -2.13
CA PHE A 125 -11.14 4.58 -2.69
C PHE A 125 -11.38 5.74 -3.65
N ALA A 126 -10.49 6.73 -3.59
CA ALA A 126 -10.52 7.90 -4.47
C ALA A 126 -9.13 8.29 -4.95
N PHE A 127 -9.06 8.82 -6.18
CA PHE A 127 -7.81 9.17 -6.85
C PHE A 127 -7.98 10.37 -7.81
N GLY A 128 -6.89 10.78 -8.45
CA GLY A 128 -6.84 11.97 -9.31
C GLY A 128 -6.91 13.29 -8.54
N CYS A 129 -6.71 14.38 -9.27
CA CYS A 129 -6.79 15.74 -8.75
C CYS A 129 -8.09 15.96 -7.98
N GLY A 130 -8.00 16.54 -6.79
CA GLY A 130 -9.16 16.81 -5.94
C GLY A 130 -9.96 15.58 -5.50
N ARG A 131 -9.41 14.36 -5.61
CA ARG A 131 -10.12 13.09 -5.31
C ARG A 131 -11.37 12.87 -6.19
N GLN A 132 -11.37 13.41 -7.40
CA GLN A 132 -12.52 13.34 -8.31
C GLN A 132 -12.76 11.93 -8.89
N GLY A 133 -11.75 11.07 -8.87
CA GLY A 133 -11.84 9.69 -9.35
C GLY A 133 -12.35 8.76 -8.26
N ASN A 134 -13.27 7.88 -8.62
CA ASN A 134 -13.85 6.83 -7.77
C ASN A 134 -14.17 5.59 -8.61
N ILE A 135 -14.74 4.54 -8.00
CA ILE A 135 -15.12 3.32 -8.71
C ILE A 135 -16.12 3.59 -9.86
N GLY A 136 -17.03 4.54 -9.69
CA GLY A 136 -18.03 4.88 -10.70
C GLY A 136 -17.37 5.42 -11.97
N LEU A 137 -16.39 6.32 -11.82
CA LEU A 137 -15.59 6.82 -12.94
C LEU A 137 -14.77 5.70 -13.59
N LEU A 138 -14.13 4.84 -12.80
CA LEU A 138 -13.36 3.70 -13.31
C LEU A 138 -14.23 2.74 -14.12
N ARG A 139 -15.44 2.42 -13.64
CA ARG A 139 -16.39 1.55 -14.35
C ARG A 139 -16.88 2.19 -15.65
N LYS A 140 -17.21 3.48 -15.61
CA LYS A 140 -17.67 4.23 -16.80
C LYS A 140 -16.59 4.25 -17.89
N VAL A 141 -15.41 4.77 -17.56
CA VAL A 141 -14.31 4.91 -18.52
C VAL A 141 -13.72 3.54 -18.90
N GLY A 142 -13.71 2.59 -17.96
CA GLY A 142 -13.28 1.21 -18.23
C GLY A 142 -14.17 0.50 -19.24
N ALA A 143 -15.50 0.65 -19.14
CA ALA A 143 -16.43 0.10 -20.11
C ALA A 143 -16.22 0.70 -21.52
N GLU A 144 -15.94 2.00 -21.62
CA GLU A 144 -15.61 2.68 -22.89
C GLU A 144 -14.31 2.15 -23.51
N LEU A 145 -13.31 1.80 -22.68
CA LEU A 145 -11.97 1.40 -23.11
C LEU A 145 -11.78 -0.13 -23.19
N GLY A 146 -12.76 -0.93 -22.74
CA GLY A 146 -12.69 -2.39 -22.77
C GLY A 146 -11.87 -3.02 -21.64
N PHE A 147 -11.84 -2.40 -20.45
CA PHE A 147 -11.28 -3.00 -19.23
C PHE A 147 -12.28 -3.02 -18.08
N VAL A 148 -12.14 -3.98 -17.17
CA VAL A 148 -13.07 -4.16 -16.04
C VAL A 148 -12.59 -3.37 -14.83
N ALA A 149 -13.50 -2.71 -14.11
CA ALA A 149 -13.20 -2.10 -12.83
C ALA A 149 -14.14 -2.62 -11.75
N ASP A 150 -13.59 -3.07 -10.63
CA ASP A 150 -14.39 -3.54 -9.52
C ASP A 150 -13.86 -3.13 -8.15
N GLU A 151 -14.76 -3.17 -7.17
CA GLU A 151 -14.48 -2.90 -5.77
C GLU A 151 -14.31 -4.21 -5.00
N VAL A 152 -13.22 -4.27 -4.24
CA VAL A 152 -13.02 -5.34 -3.28
C VAL A 152 -13.75 -4.98 -1.99
N PRO A 153 -14.64 -5.85 -1.48
CA PRO A 153 -15.37 -5.60 -0.25
C PRO A 153 -14.43 -5.30 0.92
N GLU A 154 -14.91 -4.41 1.80
CA GLU A 154 -14.16 -4.09 3.01
C GLU A 154 -14.06 -5.30 3.94
N VAL A 155 -12.86 -5.57 4.44
CA VAL A 155 -12.62 -6.57 5.48
C VAL A 155 -12.87 -5.96 6.85
N GLN A 156 -13.70 -6.63 7.65
CA GLN A 156 -13.99 -6.24 9.03
C GLN A 156 -13.44 -7.26 10.02
N PHE A 157 -12.98 -6.77 11.17
CA PHE A 157 -12.61 -7.60 12.31
C PHE A 157 -13.60 -7.36 13.45
N ARG A 158 -14.40 -8.38 13.79
CA ARG A 158 -15.45 -8.29 14.82
C ARG A 158 -16.43 -7.12 14.60
N GLY A 159 -16.90 -6.97 13.36
CA GLY A 159 -17.82 -5.88 12.97
C GLY A 159 -17.20 -4.48 12.91
N ARG A 160 -15.88 -4.35 13.12
CA ARG A 160 -15.17 -3.08 13.00
C ARG A 160 -14.35 -3.04 11.72
N ARG A 161 -14.40 -1.90 11.03
CA ARG A 161 -13.54 -1.60 9.88
C ARG A 161 -12.06 -1.74 10.24
N ILE A 162 -11.31 -2.38 9.36
CA ILE A 162 -9.84 -2.41 9.44
C ILE A 162 -9.28 -1.27 8.58
N SER A 163 -8.43 -0.41 9.16
CA SER A 163 -7.73 0.65 8.44
C SER A 163 -6.38 0.98 9.06
N SER A 164 -5.48 1.62 8.29
CA SER A 164 -4.19 2.09 8.80
C SER A 164 -4.36 3.06 9.98
N SER A 165 -5.41 3.90 9.98
CA SER A 165 -5.68 4.84 11.08
C SER A 165 -6.03 4.10 12.38
N VAL A 166 -6.90 3.10 12.32
CA VAL A 166 -7.24 2.26 13.48
C VAL A 166 -6.00 1.52 13.99
N ILE A 167 -5.16 1.01 13.09
CA ILE A 167 -3.93 0.30 13.49
C ILE A 167 -2.94 1.24 14.18
N ARG A 168 -2.75 2.46 13.67
CA ARG A 168 -1.91 3.47 14.33
C ARG A 168 -2.40 3.78 15.74
N GLU A 169 -3.70 3.97 15.92
CA GLU A 169 -4.31 4.21 17.24
C GLU A 169 -4.09 3.03 18.20
N LEU A 170 -4.28 1.79 17.72
CA LEU A 170 -4.02 0.60 18.53
C LEU A 170 -2.56 0.49 18.96
N LEU A 171 -1.61 0.79 18.07
CA LEU A 171 -0.18 0.78 18.40
C LEU A 171 0.16 1.90 19.40
N ALA A 172 -0.37 3.11 19.19
CA ALA A 172 -0.18 4.26 20.08
C ALA A 172 -0.75 4.02 21.49
N THR A 173 -1.78 3.18 21.61
CA THR A 173 -2.38 2.81 22.90
C THR A 173 -1.79 1.53 23.51
N GLY A 174 -0.82 0.87 22.85
CA GLY A 174 -0.19 -0.36 23.34
C GLY A 174 -0.98 -1.64 23.03
N ASN A 175 -2.11 -1.55 22.31
CA ASN A 175 -2.95 -2.67 21.91
C ASN A 175 -2.37 -3.48 20.72
N VAL A 176 -1.10 -3.88 20.83
CA VAL A 176 -0.32 -4.55 19.78
C VAL A 176 -0.93 -5.89 19.34
N ASN A 177 -1.58 -6.62 20.26
CA ASN A 177 -2.23 -7.89 19.94
C ASN A 177 -3.46 -7.70 19.04
N LEU A 178 -4.22 -6.62 19.24
CA LEU A 178 -5.35 -6.31 18.39
C LEU A 178 -4.87 -5.80 17.02
N ALA A 179 -3.82 -4.96 17.01
CA ALA A 179 -3.16 -4.54 15.78
C ALA A 179 -2.66 -5.75 14.97
N ARG A 180 -2.01 -6.73 15.62
CA ARG A 180 -1.57 -7.99 15.00
C ARG A 180 -2.73 -8.72 14.30
N ARG A 181 -3.89 -8.83 14.95
CA ARG A 181 -5.06 -9.50 14.38
C ARG A 181 -5.59 -8.79 13.13
N MET A 182 -5.58 -7.46 13.13
CA MET A 182 -5.98 -6.64 11.98
C MET A 182 -4.94 -6.62 10.85
N LEU A 183 -3.67 -6.79 11.19
CA LEU A 183 -2.56 -6.90 10.24
C LEU A 183 -2.41 -8.32 9.66
N GLY A 184 -2.98 -9.34 10.32
CA GLY A 184 -2.74 -10.75 9.99
C GLY A 184 -1.32 -11.25 10.33
N ARG A 185 -0.49 -10.40 10.95
CA ARG A 185 0.91 -10.67 11.30
C ARG A 185 1.35 -9.77 12.47
N PRO A 186 2.40 -10.13 13.21
CA PRO A 186 3.00 -9.21 14.18
C PRO A 186 3.37 -7.87 13.53
N TYR A 187 3.19 -6.77 14.26
CA TYR A 187 3.72 -5.49 13.83
C TYR A 187 5.26 -5.53 13.95
N GLY A 188 5.94 -5.37 12.83
CA GLY A 188 7.40 -5.40 12.75
C GLY A 188 7.99 -3.99 12.72
N VAL A 189 9.13 -3.83 13.37
CA VAL A 189 9.94 -2.61 13.33
C VAL A 189 11.32 -2.97 12.81
N GLU A 190 11.85 -2.16 11.90
CA GLU A 190 13.21 -2.26 11.40
C GLU A 190 14.06 -1.11 11.90
N GLY A 191 15.36 -1.34 12.01
CA GLY A 191 16.28 -0.37 12.55
C GLY A 191 17.73 -0.83 12.47
N VAL A 192 18.64 0.10 12.73
CA VAL A 192 20.06 -0.20 12.86
C VAL A 192 20.33 -0.64 14.30
N ILE A 193 21.08 -1.74 14.47
CA ILE A 193 21.54 -2.14 15.79
C ILE A 193 22.64 -1.17 16.24
N GLU A 194 22.46 -0.59 17.41
CA GLU A 194 23.41 0.33 18.01
C GLU A 194 24.02 -0.23 19.30
N ARG A 195 25.20 0.28 19.64
CA ARG A 195 25.81 0.03 20.95
C ARG A 195 25.01 0.79 22.00
N GLY A 196 24.25 0.07 22.82
CA GLY A 196 23.60 0.63 24.01
C GLY A 196 24.34 0.34 25.31
N ALA A 197 23.61 0.33 26.41
CA ALA A 197 24.16 0.24 27.78
C ALA A 197 24.83 -1.10 28.16
N ARG A 198 24.84 -2.09 27.25
CA ARG A 198 25.48 -3.43 27.44
C ARG A 198 25.05 -4.20 28.69
N ARG A 199 23.92 -3.84 29.31
CA ARG A 199 23.36 -4.52 30.50
C ARG A 199 23.05 -6.00 30.27
N GLY A 200 22.81 -6.42 29.02
CA GLY A 200 22.67 -7.84 28.69
C GLY A 200 23.88 -8.68 29.11
N HIS A 201 25.10 -8.14 28.95
CA HIS A 201 26.32 -8.83 29.37
C HIS A 201 26.39 -9.04 30.89
N THR A 202 25.84 -8.12 31.69
CA THR A 202 25.88 -8.23 33.16
C THR A 202 24.89 -9.27 33.69
N ILE A 203 23.84 -9.62 32.94
CA ILE A 203 22.83 -10.61 33.32
C ILE A 203 22.92 -11.92 32.53
N GLY A 204 23.90 -12.06 31.64
CA GLY A 204 24.12 -13.27 30.82
C GLY A 204 23.15 -13.45 29.64
N PHE A 205 22.37 -12.42 29.28
CA PHE A 205 21.41 -12.48 28.18
C PHE A 205 21.78 -11.51 27.05
N PRO A 206 21.93 -11.97 25.80
CA PRO A 206 22.23 -11.07 24.69
C PRO A 206 21.07 -10.10 24.45
N THR A 207 21.40 -8.81 24.33
CA THR A 207 20.42 -7.74 24.07
C THR A 207 20.83 -6.95 22.83
N ALA A 208 19.86 -6.56 22.00
CA ALA A 208 20.06 -5.61 20.91
C ALA A 208 19.40 -4.28 21.25
N ASN A 209 20.10 -3.16 21.01
CA ASN A 209 19.50 -1.83 21.08
C ASN A 209 19.22 -1.41 19.64
N LEU A 210 17.95 -1.14 19.32
CA LEU A 210 17.51 -0.85 17.97
C LEU A 210 17.22 0.63 17.85
N ARG A 211 17.81 1.32 16.87
CA ARG A 211 17.38 2.65 16.43
C ARG A 211 16.35 2.48 15.30
N PRO A 212 15.05 2.69 15.56
CA PRO A 212 14.02 2.39 14.57
C PRO A 212 14.06 3.33 13.36
N VAL A 213 13.81 2.78 12.17
CA VAL A 213 13.51 3.53 10.95
C VAL A 213 12.00 3.79 10.85
N ASN A 214 11.17 2.88 11.36
CA ASN A 214 9.71 3.09 11.44
C ASN A 214 9.38 4.32 12.28
N ARG A 215 8.42 5.12 11.81
CA ARG A 215 7.93 6.31 12.53
C ARG A 215 6.87 5.99 13.57
N VAL A 216 6.16 4.87 13.40
CA VAL A 216 5.20 4.37 14.39
C VAL A 216 5.89 3.29 15.21
N ILE A 217 6.06 3.56 16.50
CA ILE A 217 6.54 2.61 17.50
C ILE A 217 5.38 2.37 18.48
N PRO A 218 5.12 1.12 18.90
CA PRO A 218 4.12 0.86 19.94
C PRO A 218 4.38 1.69 21.20
N ARG A 219 3.31 1.95 21.95
CA ARG A 219 3.41 2.58 23.28
C ARG A 219 4.48 1.88 24.13
N TYR A 220 5.30 2.68 24.81
CA TYR A 220 6.25 2.16 25.79
C TYR A 220 5.52 1.55 26.99
N GLY A 221 5.89 0.32 27.35
CA GLY A 221 5.36 -0.41 28.50
C GLY A 221 4.04 -1.08 28.19
#